data_AF-A0A8T3NGW0-F1
#
_entry.id   AF-A0A8T3NGW0-F1
#
_cell.length_a   1.000
_cell.length_b   1.000
_cell.length_c   1.000
_cell.angle_alpha   90.00
_cell.angle_beta   90.00
_cell.angle_gamma   90.00
#
_symmetry.space_group_name_H-M   'P 1'
#
loop_
_entity.id
_entity.type
_entity.pdbx_description
1 polymer ?
#
loop_
_entity_poly.entity_id
_entity_poly.type
_entity_poly.pdbx_seq_one_letter_code
_entity_poly.pdbx_strand_id
1 'polypeptide(L)'
;MRLASVAALAYLLAPGHPLGWLTGIPLGPLSLACVVIVGVLVFAFWPSREGGASRLMGASVEEAGLLGRALACLERAHAARPYVVALGAMIVAKVLLGLLAPAHGLPGWYYANGRFQGAPERSTEFPREAATRRDRELDFGGDEFPVYFLNDSQRFNFFGAEADRRRNLPFSVRWQGTLYVPTEASYRFWLTASGPGTLGVDGRQIAAVDADGSQTTAVEAQLGPGSHQLQVTYARRPPRSGQLKVEWELDGRRQVVGAPYLFASPLDAAAWEGDRAAVLAARAVDGLF
;
A
#
# COMPACT_ATOMS: atom_id res chain seq x y z
N MET A 1 2.28 28.32 14.63
CA MET A 1 2.97 27.66 13.49
C MET A 1 3.61 26.34 13.87
N ARG A 2 4.62 26.27 14.76
CA ARG A 2 5.34 25.01 15.06
C ARG A 2 4.43 23.81 15.40
N LEU A 3 3.44 23.97 16.26
CA LEU A 3 2.51 22.89 16.63
C LEU A 3 1.62 22.42 15.47
N ALA A 4 1.17 23.34 14.61
CA ALA A 4 0.36 23.00 13.44
C ALA A 4 1.18 22.23 12.40
N SER A 5 2.44 22.64 12.19
CA SER A 5 3.38 21.92 11.33
C SER A 5 3.68 20.50 11.82
N VAL A 6 3.90 20.34 13.12
CA VAL A 6 4.09 19.01 13.74
C VAL A 6 2.83 18.17 13.59
N ALA A 7 1.64 18.74 13.82
CA ALA A 7 0.38 18.02 13.62
C ALA A 7 0.15 17.62 12.15
N ALA A 8 0.52 18.47 11.19
CA ALA A 8 0.41 18.15 9.77
C ALA A 8 1.36 17.02 9.36
N LEU A 9 2.61 17.04 9.82
CA LEU A 9 3.53 15.92 9.62
C LEU A 9 3.03 14.64 10.30
N ALA A 10 2.49 14.75 11.51
CA ALA A 10 1.89 13.61 12.20
C ALA A 10 0.72 13.01 11.41
N TYR A 11 -0.13 13.83 10.78
CA TYR A 11 -1.21 13.36 9.90
C TYR A 11 -0.72 12.58 8.68
N LEU A 12 0.37 13.05 8.07
CA LEU A 12 0.97 12.37 6.90
C LEU A 12 1.65 11.06 7.25
N LEU A 13 2.16 10.93 8.48
CA LEU A 13 2.80 9.70 8.96
C LEU A 13 1.79 8.72 9.58
N ALA A 14 0.66 9.20 10.08
CA ALA A 14 -0.36 8.38 10.72
C ALA A 14 -0.94 7.34 9.73
N PRO A 15 -1.03 6.06 10.12
CA PRO A 15 -1.63 5.04 9.26
C PRO A 15 -3.11 5.36 9.03
N GLY A 16 -3.55 5.20 7.78
CA GLY A 16 -4.94 5.43 7.37
C GLY A 16 -5.54 4.22 6.67
N HIS A 17 -6.75 4.41 6.13
CA HIS A 17 -7.38 3.40 5.30
C HIS A 17 -6.47 3.04 4.11
N PRO A 18 -6.25 1.76 3.78
CA PRO A 18 -5.32 1.35 2.71
C PRO A 18 -5.74 1.86 1.31
N LEU A 19 -7.02 2.17 1.11
CA LEU A 19 -7.58 2.75 -0.13
C LEU A 19 -7.80 4.27 -0.08
N GLY A 20 -7.33 4.93 1.00
CA GLY A 20 -7.24 6.39 1.08
C GLY A 20 -6.17 6.94 0.14
N TRP A 21 -6.09 8.27 0.02
CA TRP A 21 -5.07 8.94 -0.78
C TRP A 21 -3.75 9.06 -0.02
N LEU A 22 -3.84 9.29 1.29
CA LEU A 22 -2.70 9.47 2.17
C LEU A 22 -2.63 8.29 3.15
N THR A 23 -2.10 7.16 2.72
CA THR A 23 -2.14 5.90 3.49
C THR A 23 -1.32 5.91 4.79
N GLY A 24 -0.43 6.89 4.97
CA GLY A 24 0.51 6.92 6.10
C GLY A 24 1.73 6.06 5.84
N ILE A 25 2.35 5.51 6.89
CA ILE A 25 3.47 4.57 6.77
C ILE A 25 2.95 3.15 6.48
N PRO A 26 3.46 2.44 5.45
CA PRO A 26 4.51 2.86 4.52
C PRO A 26 4.03 3.95 3.55
N LEU A 27 4.87 4.98 3.37
CA LEU A 27 4.52 6.16 2.58
C LEU A 27 4.37 5.82 1.11
N GLY A 28 3.15 5.94 0.57
CA GLY A 28 2.93 5.97 -0.86
C GLY A 28 3.54 7.22 -1.51
N PRO A 29 3.70 7.25 -2.85
CA PRO A 29 4.33 8.38 -3.57
C PRO A 29 3.70 9.74 -3.25
N LEU A 30 2.36 9.78 -3.17
CA LEU A 30 1.62 11.01 -2.82
C LEU A 30 1.89 11.45 -1.38
N SER A 31 1.85 10.51 -0.42
CA SER A 31 2.14 10.82 0.99
C SER A 31 3.57 11.31 1.16
N LEU A 32 4.53 10.70 0.47
CA LEU A 32 5.92 11.13 0.46
C LEU A 32 6.07 12.55 -0.12
N ALA A 33 5.42 12.84 -1.25
CA ALA A 33 5.43 14.18 -1.84
C ALA A 33 4.86 15.23 -0.87
N CYS A 34 3.74 14.94 -0.21
CA CYS A 34 3.17 15.82 0.81
C CYS A 34 4.14 16.03 1.99
N VAL A 35 4.80 14.97 2.49
CA VAL A 35 5.78 15.08 3.58
C VAL A 35 6.94 16.00 3.18
N VAL A 36 7.45 15.86 1.95
CA VAL A 36 8.53 16.70 1.43
C VAL A 36 8.07 18.16 1.32
N ILE A 37 6.91 18.42 0.71
CA ILE A 37 6.38 19.79 0.54
C ILE A 37 6.16 20.45 1.91
N VAL A 38 5.48 19.77 2.82
CA VAL A 38 5.25 20.27 4.17
C VAL A 38 6.58 20.49 4.89
N GLY A 39 7.53 19.56 4.77
CA GLY A 39 8.86 19.70 5.34
C GLY A 39 9.62 20.92 4.81
N VAL A 40 9.59 21.16 3.50
CA VAL A 40 10.21 22.33 2.86
C VAL A 40 9.55 23.64 3.32
N LEU A 41 8.22 23.70 3.37
CA LEU A 41 7.50 24.88 3.87
C LEU A 41 7.84 25.14 5.34
N VAL A 42 7.88 24.08 6.16
CA VAL A 42 8.27 24.19 7.57
C VAL A 42 9.69 24.71 7.71
N PHE A 43 10.62 24.26 6.87
CA PHE A 43 12.01 24.72 6.86
C PHE A 43 12.13 26.17 6.36
N ALA A 44 11.54 26.51 5.23
CA ALA A 44 11.62 27.83 4.61
C ALA A 44 10.99 28.93 5.48
N PHE A 45 9.91 28.60 6.18
CA PHE A 45 9.24 29.50 7.12
C PHE A 45 9.60 29.20 8.58
N TRP A 46 10.60 28.36 8.83
CA TRP A 46 11.12 28.18 10.18
C TRP A 46 11.72 29.52 10.59
N PRO A 47 11.32 30.11 11.72
CA PRO A 47 11.96 31.33 12.19
C PRO A 47 13.41 30.99 12.51
N SER A 48 14.30 31.30 11.56
CA SER A 48 15.73 31.42 11.78
C SER A 48 15.86 32.27 13.03
N ARG A 49 16.52 31.73 14.05
CA ARG A 49 16.92 32.53 15.21
C ARG A 49 17.96 33.53 14.72
N GLU A 50 17.54 34.56 14.00
CA GLU A 50 18.33 35.74 13.77
C GLU A 50 18.41 36.47 15.12
N GLY A 51 19.46 36.18 15.86
CA GLY A 51 19.65 36.72 17.20
C GLY A 51 20.90 36.17 17.86
N GLY A 52 22.06 36.45 17.27
CA GLY A 52 23.36 36.21 17.90
C GLY A 52 24.42 37.28 17.60
N ALA A 53 24.47 37.82 16.37
CA ALA A 53 25.64 38.59 15.95
C ALA A 53 25.50 40.13 16.01
N SER A 54 24.31 40.70 16.18
CA SER A 54 24.09 42.16 16.08
C SER A 54 23.89 42.88 17.43
N ARG A 55 24.38 42.32 18.54
CA ARG A 55 24.20 42.91 19.90
C ARG A 55 25.41 43.67 20.45
N LEU A 56 26.39 44.03 19.61
CA LEU A 56 27.60 44.76 20.05
C LEU A 56 27.70 46.22 19.62
N MET A 57 26.71 46.80 18.93
CA MET A 57 26.72 48.26 18.67
C MET A 57 25.38 48.88 19.01
N GLY A 58 25.43 49.89 19.87
CA GLY A 58 24.32 50.38 20.67
C GLY A 58 23.19 51.00 19.87
N ALA A 59 21.98 50.60 20.22
CA ALA A 59 20.79 51.38 20.00
C ALA A 59 19.82 51.10 21.16
N SER A 60 19.55 52.14 21.94
CA SER A 60 18.42 52.24 22.85
C SER A 60 17.13 52.15 22.04
N VAL A 61 16.53 50.96 21.96
CA VAL A 61 15.18 50.77 21.45
C VAL A 61 14.30 50.31 22.60
N GLU A 62 13.37 51.20 22.92
CA GLU A 62 12.26 51.16 23.86
C GLU A 62 11.60 49.79 24.03
N GLU A 63 11.40 49.42 25.31
CA GLU A 63 10.13 49.05 25.97
C GLU A 63 8.94 48.50 25.17
N ALA A 64 9.15 47.75 24.09
CA ALA A 64 8.25 46.65 23.77
C ALA A 64 8.47 45.54 24.81
N GLY A 65 7.98 45.78 26.03
CA GLY A 65 8.25 44.99 27.22
C GLY A 65 7.97 43.51 27.01
N LEU A 66 8.59 42.67 27.84
CA LEU A 66 8.36 41.22 27.92
C LEU A 66 6.87 40.82 27.79
N LEU A 67 5.99 41.66 28.33
CA LEU A 67 4.53 41.57 28.22
C LEU A 67 3.99 41.66 26.78
N GLY A 68 4.46 42.60 25.95
CA GLY A 68 4.01 42.71 24.56
C GLY A 68 4.41 41.51 23.70
N ARG A 69 5.62 40.97 23.95
CA ARG A 69 6.06 39.71 23.31
C ARG A 69 5.28 38.49 23.80
N ALA A 70 4.97 38.43 25.10
CA ALA A 70 4.15 37.36 25.68
C ALA A 70 2.71 37.40 25.13
N LEU A 71 2.10 38.58 25.02
CA LEU A 71 0.75 38.76 24.47
C LEU A 71 0.69 38.41 22.98
N ALA A 72 1.64 38.87 22.16
CA ALA A 72 1.72 38.48 20.75
C ALA A 72 1.99 36.98 20.54
N CYS A 73 2.61 36.31 21.52
CA CYS A 73 2.80 34.86 21.53
C CYS A 73 1.50 34.13 21.92
N LEU A 74 0.78 34.64 22.92
CA LEU A 74 -0.54 34.15 23.36
C LEU A 74 -1.60 34.28 22.27
N GLU A 75 -1.69 35.43 21.58
CA GLU A 75 -2.62 35.63 20.47
C GLU A 75 -2.35 34.68 19.31
N ARG A 76 -1.07 34.50 18.93
CA ARG A 76 -0.67 33.53 17.90
C ARG A 76 -0.94 32.08 18.32
N ALA A 77 -0.83 31.76 19.61
CA ALA A 77 -1.15 30.43 20.14
C ALA A 77 -2.67 30.18 20.10
N HIS A 78 -3.48 31.18 20.43
CA HIS A 78 -4.95 31.11 20.34
C HIS A 78 -5.44 30.94 18.90
N ALA A 79 -4.86 31.67 17.95
CA ALA A 79 -5.22 31.55 16.53
C ALA A 79 -4.86 30.18 15.93
N ALA A 80 -3.80 29.52 16.41
CA ALA A 80 -3.39 28.20 15.91
C ALA A 80 -4.13 27.02 16.57
N ARG A 81 -4.73 27.23 17.75
CA ARG A 81 -5.44 26.19 18.51
C ARG A 81 -6.55 25.46 17.72
N PRO A 82 -7.47 26.13 17.01
CA PRO A 82 -8.52 25.44 16.26
C PRO A 82 -7.94 24.53 15.17
N TYR A 83 -6.89 24.96 14.47
CA TYR A 83 -6.23 24.16 13.44
C TYR A 83 -5.56 22.90 14.00
N VAL A 84 -4.88 23.03 15.15
CA VAL A 84 -4.24 21.88 15.82
C VAL A 84 -5.30 20.89 16.31
N VAL A 85 -6.42 21.38 16.85
CA VAL A 85 -7.53 20.52 17.29
C VAL A 85 -8.19 19.82 16.09
N ALA A 86 -8.41 20.53 14.98
CA ALA A 86 -8.96 19.96 13.76
C ALA A 86 -8.05 18.87 13.18
N LEU A 87 -6.75 19.15 13.04
CA LEU A 87 -5.76 18.14 12.61
C LEU A 87 -5.71 16.95 13.56
N GLY A 88 -5.76 17.19 14.87
CA GLY A 88 -5.83 16.13 15.88
C GLY A 88 -7.06 15.23 15.67
N ALA A 89 -8.24 15.81 15.44
CA ALA A 89 -9.45 15.06 15.15
C ALA A 89 -9.34 14.27 13.84
N MET A 90 -8.75 14.85 12.79
CA MET A 90 -8.51 14.17 11.52
C MET A 90 -7.53 13.00 11.64
N ILE A 91 -6.46 13.15 12.44
CA ILE A 91 -5.52 12.05 12.74
C ILE A 91 -6.27 10.90 13.42
N VAL A 92 -7.09 11.20 14.44
CA VAL A 92 -7.86 10.18 15.14
C VAL A 92 -8.83 9.49 14.18
N ALA A 93 -9.59 10.24 13.38
CA ALA A 93 -10.50 9.68 12.39
C ALA A 93 -9.77 8.78 11.38
N LYS A 94 -8.64 9.23 10.85
CA LYS A 94 -7.81 8.49 9.90
C LYS A 94 -7.29 7.17 10.49
N VAL A 95 -6.76 7.21 11.72
CA VAL A 95 -6.28 6.01 12.41
C VAL A 95 -7.43 5.03 12.68
N LEU A 96 -8.59 5.51 13.11
CA LEU A 96 -9.77 4.67 13.30
C LEU A 96 -10.23 4.01 12.00
N LEU A 97 -10.26 4.77 10.90
CA LEU A 97 -10.58 4.23 9.56
C LEU A 97 -9.56 3.18 9.10
N GLY A 98 -8.27 3.37 9.41
CA GLY A 98 -7.23 2.38 9.13
C GLY A 98 -7.35 1.11 9.97
N LEU A 99 -7.69 1.24 11.27
CA LEU A 99 -7.86 0.11 12.18
C LEU A 99 -9.11 -0.72 11.87
N LEU A 100 -10.17 -0.09 11.34
CA LEU A 100 -11.41 -0.75 10.95
C LEU A 100 -11.38 -1.29 9.52
N ALA A 101 -10.39 -0.90 8.72
CA ALA A 101 -10.27 -1.35 7.34
C ALA A 101 -10.11 -2.87 7.28
N PRO A 102 -10.85 -3.57 6.40
CA PRO A 102 -10.60 -4.96 6.11
C PRO A 102 -9.19 -5.15 5.58
N ALA A 103 -8.73 -6.38 5.73
CA ALA A 103 -7.38 -6.75 5.43
C ALA A 103 -7.23 -7.01 3.91
N HIS A 104 -7.21 -5.93 3.11
CA HIS A 104 -7.18 -5.97 1.64
C HIS A 104 -5.96 -6.68 1.06
N GLY A 105 -6.17 -7.33 -0.08
CA GLY A 105 -5.17 -8.10 -0.81
C GLY A 105 -5.14 -9.56 -0.42
N LEU A 106 -4.44 -10.36 -1.22
CA LEU A 106 -4.31 -11.80 -1.05
C LEU A 106 -3.02 -12.15 -0.30
N PRO A 107 -3.11 -12.93 0.78
CA PRO A 107 -1.97 -13.62 1.36
C PRO A 107 -1.26 -14.47 0.30
N GLY A 108 0.05 -14.29 0.19
CA GLY A 108 0.94 -14.98 -0.74
C GLY A 108 2.02 -15.75 0.00
N TRP A 109 2.16 -17.05 -0.30
CA TRP A 109 3.20 -17.94 0.19
C TRP A 109 4.20 -18.22 -0.91
N TYR A 110 5.44 -17.77 -0.70
CA TYR A 110 6.52 -17.86 -1.68
C TYR A 110 7.47 -18.98 -1.30
N TYR A 111 7.90 -19.77 -2.27
CA TYR A 111 8.79 -20.90 -2.08
C TYR A 111 10.06 -20.68 -2.90
N ALA A 112 11.24 -20.92 -2.30
CA ALA A 112 12.54 -20.86 -2.96
C ALA A 112 12.83 -22.05 -3.91
N ASN A 113 11.78 -22.55 -4.54
CA ASN A 113 11.81 -23.60 -5.56
C ASN A 113 10.56 -23.49 -6.43
N GLY A 114 10.60 -24.05 -7.65
CA GLY A 114 9.44 -24.04 -8.57
C GLY A 114 8.40 -25.14 -8.31
N ARG A 115 8.41 -25.80 -7.14
CA ARG A 115 7.63 -27.02 -6.87
C ARG A 115 6.68 -26.92 -5.68
N PHE A 116 6.54 -25.74 -5.06
CA PHE A 116 5.74 -25.55 -3.83
C PHE A 116 6.14 -26.48 -2.68
N GLN A 117 7.44 -26.82 -2.58
CA GLN A 117 7.95 -27.76 -1.58
C GLN A 117 8.62 -27.02 -0.40
N GLY A 118 8.54 -27.63 0.79
CA GLY A 118 9.14 -27.09 2.01
C GLY A 118 8.30 -25.99 2.66
N ALA A 119 8.90 -25.31 3.63
CA ALA A 119 8.28 -24.13 4.24
C ALA A 119 8.36 -22.94 3.26
N PRO A 120 7.29 -22.14 3.12
CA PRO A 120 7.38 -20.89 2.41
C PRO A 120 8.30 -19.91 3.14
N GLU A 121 8.87 -18.96 2.41
CA GLU A 121 9.69 -17.90 2.95
C GLU A 121 8.92 -17.06 3.96
N ARG A 122 9.60 -16.67 5.04
CA ARG A 122 9.04 -15.77 6.04
C ARG A 122 9.41 -14.33 5.70
N SER A 123 8.45 -13.43 5.83
CA SER A 123 8.74 -12.01 5.72
C SER A 123 9.15 -11.40 7.05
N THR A 124 10.07 -10.45 6.95
CA THR A 124 10.44 -9.56 8.05
C THR A 124 9.43 -8.43 8.26
N GLU A 125 8.62 -8.13 7.25
CA GLU A 125 7.59 -7.07 7.29
C GLU A 125 6.29 -7.57 7.94
N PHE A 126 5.98 -8.86 7.78
CA PHE A 126 4.76 -9.48 8.32
C PHE A 126 5.08 -10.65 9.27
N PRO A 127 5.83 -10.43 10.38
CA PRO A 127 6.34 -11.52 11.23
C PRO A 127 5.23 -12.32 11.93
N ARG A 128 4.01 -11.80 11.98
CA ARG A 128 2.84 -12.45 12.58
C ARG A 128 1.96 -13.17 11.57
N GLU A 129 2.20 -13.01 10.27
CA GLU A 129 1.46 -13.70 9.22
C GLU A 129 2.19 -15.00 8.83
N ALA A 130 1.43 -16.06 8.61
CA ALA A 130 1.99 -17.29 8.04
C ALA A 130 2.33 -17.12 6.55
N ALA A 131 1.70 -16.15 5.88
CA ALA A 131 2.01 -15.76 4.52
C ALA A 131 3.33 -14.99 4.46
N THR A 132 4.05 -15.13 3.35
CA THR A 132 5.24 -14.34 3.09
C THR A 132 4.86 -12.87 2.93
N ARG A 133 3.80 -12.54 2.20
CA ARG A 133 3.34 -11.16 2.08
C ARG A 133 1.88 -11.09 1.71
N ARG A 134 1.37 -9.88 1.57
CA ARG A 134 0.03 -9.63 1.08
C ARG A 134 0.05 -8.77 -0.17
N ASP A 135 -0.56 -9.28 -1.22
CA ASP A 135 -0.58 -8.65 -2.54
C ASP A 135 -1.92 -8.00 -2.83
N ARG A 136 -1.91 -6.69 -3.07
CA ARG A 136 -3.14 -5.92 -3.30
C ARG A 136 -3.71 -6.11 -4.69
N GLU A 137 -2.89 -6.58 -5.63
CA GLU A 137 -3.25 -6.86 -7.00
C GLU A 137 -2.43 -8.04 -7.51
N LEU A 138 -2.95 -8.71 -8.53
CA LEU A 138 -2.28 -9.81 -9.20
C LEU A 138 -1.77 -9.34 -10.56
N ASP A 139 -0.80 -8.44 -10.57
CA ASP A 139 -0.09 -7.97 -11.76
C ASP A 139 1.41 -7.91 -11.47
N PHE A 140 2.11 -8.97 -11.87
CA PHE A 140 3.54 -9.14 -11.68
C PHE A 140 4.17 -9.39 -13.04
N GLY A 141 5.14 -8.57 -13.44
CA GLY A 141 5.79 -8.72 -14.74
C GLY A 141 7.23 -8.24 -14.77
N GLY A 142 8.02 -8.83 -15.66
CA GLY A 142 9.40 -8.40 -15.92
C GLY A 142 10.31 -8.57 -14.70
N ASP A 143 11.12 -7.54 -14.45
CA ASP A 143 12.03 -7.49 -13.29
C ASP A 143 11.30 -7.09 -11.99
N GLU A 144 10.00 -6.79 -12.06
CA GLU A 144 9.19 -6.28 -10.94
C GLU A 144 8.51 -7.38 -10.14
N PHE A 145 8.73 -8.66 -10.46
CA PHE A 145 8.26 -9.74 -9.60
C PHE A 145 8.96 -9.60 -8.23
N PRO A 146 8.26 -9.26 -7.13
CA PRO A 146 8.95 -8.72 -5.96
C PRO A 146 9.53 -9.83 -5.08
N VAL A 147 10.58 -10.49 -5.58
CA VAL A 147 11.24 -11.63 -4.95
C VAL A 147 12.46 -11.22 -4.13
N TYR A 148 12.52 -9.97 -3.66
CA TYR A 148 13.65 -9.43 -2.92
C TYR A 148 13.99 -10.20 -1.63
N PHE A 149 13.01 -10.89 -1.04
CA PHE A 149 13.20 -11.77 0.13
C PHE A 149 13.76 -13.15 -0.23
N LEU A 150 13.70 -13.58 -1.50
CA LEU A 150 14.26 -14.85 -2.00
C LEU A 150 15.76 -14.76 -2.32
N ASN A 151 16.51 -13.94 -1.58
CA ASN A 151 17.94 -13.71 -1.78
C ASN A 151 18.27 -13.06 -3.14
N ASP A 152 17.55 -11.99 -3.46
CA ASP A 152 17.75 -11.24 -4.70
C ASP A 152 19.18 -10.69 -4.80
N SER A 153 19.84 -11.10 -5.89
CA SER A 153 21.19 -10.69 -6.25
C SER A 153 21.42 -9.18 -6.28
N GLN A 154 20.38 -8.39 -6.57
CA GLN A 154 20.49 -6.94 -6.67
C GLN A 154 20.80 -6.27 -5.32
N ARG A 155 20.38 -6.89 -4.20
CA ARG A 155 20.60 -6.33 -2.86
C ARG A 155 22.00 -6.57 -2.31
N PHE A 156 22.67 -7.62 -2.78
CA PHE A 156 23.91 -8.12 -2.18
C PHE A 156 25.15 -7.93 -3.07
N ASN A 157 25.06 -7.07 -4.10
CA ASN A 157 26.19 -6.73 -4.99
C ASN A 157 26.90 -7.98 -5.56
N PHE A 158 26.13 -8.98 -5.99
CA PHE A 158 26.72 -10.09 -6.72
C PHE A 158 26.99 -9.66 -8.17
N PHE A 159 28.16 -10.00 -8.69
CA PHE A 159 28.58 -9.68 -10.06
C PHE A 159 28.90 -10.94 -10.87
N GLY A 160 28.84 -10.83 -12.20
CA GLY A 160 29.18 -11.91 -13.12
C GLY A 160 28.22 -13.10 -13.05
N ALA A 161 28.75 -14.31 -13.26
CA ALA A 161 27.97 -15.53 -13.41
C ALA A 161 27.11 -15.89 -12.18
N GLU A 162 27.52 -15.49 -10.97
CA GLU A 162 26.75 -15.73 -9.75
C GLU A 162 25.49 -14.83 -9.68
N ALA A 163 25.59 -13.60 -10.21
CA ALA A 163 24.43 -12.72 -10.33
C ALA A 163 23.41 -13.29 -11.32
N ASP A 164 23.87 -13.83 -12.45
CA ASP A 164 22.99 -14.48 -13.44
C ASP A 164 22.32 -15.73 -12.89
N ARG A 165 23.05 -16.55 -12.13
CA ARG A 165 22.48 -17.73 -11.46
C ARG A 165 21.36 -17.31 -10.50
N ARG A 166 21.60 -16.28 -9.69
CA ARG A 166 20.65 -15.78 -8.68
C ARG A 166 19.43 -15.12 -9.30
N ARG A 167 19.62 -14.32 -10.35
CA ARG A 167 18.52 -13.77 -11.16
C ARG A 167 17.63 -14.85 -11.74
N ASN A 168 18.15 -16.06 -11.97
CA ASN A 168 17.46 -17.18 -12.57
C ASN A 168 17.01 -18.26 -11.57
N LEU A 169 16.97 -17.96 -10.27
CA LEU A 169 16.47 -18.92 -9.30
C LEU A 169 15.00 -19.26 -9.55
N PRO A 170 14.64 -20.56 -9.51
CA PRO A 170 13.25 -20.98 -9.58
C PRO A 170 12.55 -20.59 -8.27
N PHE A 171 11.32 -20.11 -8.40
CA PHE A 171 10.43 -19.89 -7.27
C PHE A 171 9.02 -20.26 -7.67
N SER A 172 8.18 -20.47 -6.67
CA SER A 172 6.75 -20.66 -6.86
C SER A 172 5.99 -19.89 -5.79
N VAL A 173 4.76 -19.53 -6.10
CA VAL A 173 3.93 -18.69 -5.25
C VAL A 173 2.50 -19.19 -5.28
N ARG A 174 1.91 -19.29 -4.10
CA ARG A 174 0.49 -19.55 -3.91
C ARG A 174 -0.14 -18.31 -3.30
N TRP A 175 -1.20 -17.79 -3.92
CA TRP A 175 -2.09 -16.83 -3.31
C TRP A 175 -3.41 -17.51 -2.96
N GLN A 176 -3.93 -17.19 -1.78
CA GLN A 176 -5.22 -17.69 -1.34
C GLN A 176 -5.91 -16.64 -0.47
N GLY A 177 -7.15 -16.33 -0.81
CA GLY A 177 -7.97 -15.38 -0.08
C GLY A 177 -9.36 -15.32 -0.68
N THR A 178 -9.92 -14.12 -0.74
CA THR A 178 -11.29 -13.87 -1.16
C THR A 178 -11.34 -12.82 -2.26
N LEU A 179 -12.15 -13.10 -3.28
CA LEU A 179 -12.63 -12.13 -4.26
C LEU A 179 -14.08 -11.76 -3.88
N TYR A 180 -14.35 -10.48 -3.65
CA TYR A 180 -15.70 -10.00 -3.46
C TYR A 180 -16.33 -9.63 -4.80
N VAL A 181 -17.47 -10.24 -5.11
CA VAL A 181 -18.24 -10.02 -6.33
C VAL A 181 -19.44 -9.14 -5.99
N PRO A 182 -19.59 -7.95 -6.61
CA PRO A 182 -20.66 -7.03 -6.22
C PRO A 182 -22.02 -7.40 -6.80
N THR A 183 -22.06 -8.04 -7.98
CA THR A 183 -23.30 -8.32 -8.70
C THR A 183 -23.27 -9.71 -9.29
N GLU A 184 -24.43 -10.36 -9.41
CA GLU A 184 -24.53 -11.62 -10.14
C GLU A 184 -24.29 -11.38 -11.63
N ALA A 185 -23.28 -12.02 -12.20
CA ALA A 185 -22.96 -11.91 -13.62
C ALA A 185 -22.09 -13.07 -14.11
N SER A 186 -21.97 -13.19 -15.44
CA SER A 186 -20.90 -13.97 -16.07
C SER A 186 -19.66 -13.10 -16.14
N TYR A 187 -18.65 -13.44 -15.35
CA TYR A 187 -17.37 -12.74 -15.30
C TYR A 187 -16.38 -13.42 -16.24
N ARG A 188 -15.79 -12.63 -17.14
CA ARG A 188 -14.66 -13.09 -17.95
C ARG A 188 -13.35 -12.82 -17.21
N PHE A 189 -12.58 -13.87 -16.94
CA PHE A 189 -11.25 -13.79 -16.36
C PHE A 189 -10.19 -14.00 -17.43
N TRP A 190 -9.02 -13.37 -17.26
CA TRP A 190 -7.81 -13.63 -18.00
C TRP A 190 -6.69 -13.99 -17.03
N LEU A 191 -5.98 -15.07 -17.33
CA LEU A 191 -4.76 -15.48 -16.64
C LEU A 191 -3.62 -15.40 -17.64
N THR A 192 -2.67 -14.50 -17.39
CA THR A 192 -1.42 -14.38 -18.14
C THR A 192 -0.27 -14.91 -17.29
N ALA A 193 0.55 -15.81 -17.81
CA ALA A 193 1.72 -16.33 -17.10
C ALA A 193 2.89 -16.67 -18.03
N SER A 194 4.13 -16.53 -17.55
CA SER A 194 5.36 -16.95 -18.28
C SER A 194 5.86 -18.36 -17.92
N GLY A 195 5.05 -19.14 -17.19
CA GLY A 195 5.32 -20.48 -16.71
C GLY A 195 4.03 -21.12 -16.18
N PRO A 196 4.09 -22.28 -15.51
CA PRO A 196 2.91 -22.91 -14.92
C PRO A 196 2.16 -21.96 -13.99
N GLY A 197 0.90 -21.70 -14.30
CA GLY A 197 0.03 -20.87 -13.47
C GLY A 197 -1.39 -21.37 -13.50
N THR A 198 -2.10 -21.27 -12.37
CA THR A 198 -3.50 -21.69 -12.27
C THR A 198 -4.32 -20.64 -11.54
N LEU A 199 -5.59 -20.54 -11.91
CA LEU A 199 -6.60 -19.71 -11.27
C LEU A 199 -7.77 -20.61 -10.89
N GLY A 200 -8.14 -20.58 -9.61
CA GLY A 200 -9.28 -21.29 -9.07
C GLY A 200 -10.22 -20.36 -8.31
N VAL A 201 -11.51 -20.63 -8.44
CA VAL A 201 -12.60 -19.94 -7.73
C VAL A 201 -13.47 -21.00 -7.06
N ASP A 202 -13.77 -20.82 -5.77
CA ASP A 202 -14.58 -21.73 -4.94
C ASP A 202 -14.10 -23.20 -5.01
N GLY A 203 -12.79 -23.39 -4.93
CA GLY A 203 -12.15 -24.70 -4.98
C GLY A 203 -12.09 -25.34 -6.38
N ARG A 204 -12.66 -24.72 -7.41
CA ARG A 204 -12.61 -25.20 -8.79
C ARG A 204 -11.57 -24.43 -9.61
N GLN A 205 -10.62 -25.14 -10.21
CA GLN A 205 -9.71 -24.54 -11.19
C GLN A 205 -10.51 -24.13 -12.44
N ILE A 206 -10.47 -22.85 -12.80
CA ILE A 206 -11.18 -22.29 -13.95
C ILE A 206 -10.23 -21.96 -15.10
N ALA A 207 -8.96 -21.67 -14.82
CA ALA A 207 -7.96 -21.40 -15.84
C ALA A 207 -6.60 -21.98 -15.46
N ALA A 208 -5.84 -22.37 -16.47
CA ALA A 208 -4.46 -22.80 -16.34
C ALA A 208 -3.66 -22.39 -17.57
N VAL A 209 -2.38 -22.07 -17.34
CA VAL A 209 -1.38 -21.80 -18.37
C VAL A 209 -0.18 -22.68 -18.04
N ASP A 210 0.36 -23.36 -19.05
CA ASP A 210 1.65 -24.04 -18.95
C ASP A 210 2.43 -23.75 -20.24
N ALA A 211 3.13 -22.64 -20.24
CA ALA A 211 3.73 -22.07 -21.43
C ALA A 211 5.23 -21.90 -21.30
N ASP A 212 5.94 -22.14 -22.41
CA ASP A 212 7.33 -21.74 -22.60
C ASP A 212 7.43 -20.27 -23.06
N GLY A 213 6.80 -19.37 -22.32
CA GLY A 213 6.73 -17.94 -22.62
C GLY A 213 5.48 -17.31 -22.02
N SER A 214 5.31 -16.00 -22.20
CA SER A 214 4.09 -15.33 -21.78
C SER A 214 2.91 -15.83 -22.62
N GLN A 215 1.91 -16.40 -21.96
CA GLN A 215 0.64 -16.78 -22.58
C GLN A 215 -0.52 -16.32 -21.72
N THR A 216 -1.61 -15.95 -22.40
CA THR A 216 -2.87 -15.57 -21.78
C THR A 216 -3.93 -16.60 -22.13
N THR A 217 -4.64 -17.10 -21.13
CA THR A 217 -5.90 -17.83 -21.30
C THR A 217 -7.06 -16.98 -20.77
N ALA A 218 -8.25 -17.18 -21.32
CA ALA A 218 -9.46 -16.49 -20.89
C ALA A 218 -10.56 -17.52 -20.59
N VAL A 219 -11.35 -17.28 -19.54
CA VAL A 219 -12.44 -18.16 -19.13
C VAL A 219 -13.62 -17.34 -18.62
N GLU A 220 -14.83 -17.82 -18.87
CA GLU A 220 -16.05 -17.26 -18.26
C GLU A 220 -16.44 -18.07 -17.03
N ALA A 221 -16.85 -17.38 -15.97
CA ALA A 221 -17.35 -17.98 -14.75
C ALA A 221 -18.59 -17.21 -14.26
N GLN A 222 -19.69 -17.94 -14.03
CA GLN A 222 -20.88 -17.39 -13.39
C GLN A 222 -20.60 -17.26 -11.89
N LEU A 223 -20.72 -16.04 -11.35
CA LEU A 223 -20.53 -15.76 -9.93
C LEU A 223 -21.74 -14.99 -9.40
N GLY A 224 -22.17 -15.34 -8.20
CA GLY A 224 -23.19 -14.60 -7.45
C GLY A 224 -22.58 -13.42 -6.69
N PRO A 225 -23.39 -12.54 -6.08
CA PRO A 225 -22.85 -11.51 -5.22
C PRO A 225 -22.29 -12.11 -3.92
N GLY A 226 -21.21 -11.52 -3.42
CA GLY A 226 -20.59 -11.87 -2.14
C GLY A 226 -19.16 -12.37 -2.26
N SER A 227 -18.71 -13.05 -1.21
CA SER A 227 -17.33 -13.54 -1.10
C SER A 227 -17.15 -14.90 -1.77
N HIS A 228 -16.21 -14.96 -2.71
CA HIS A 228 -15.77 -16.18 -3.38
C HIS A 228 -14.33 -16.51 -3.01
N GLN A 229 -14.03 -17.79 -2.75
CA GLN A 229 -12.66 -18.20 -2.47
C GLN A 229 -11.84 -18.07 -3.76
N LEU A 230 -10.75 -17.31 -3.70
CA LEU A 230 -9.83 -17.14 -4.82
C LEU A 230 -8.51 -17.84 -4.50
N GLN A 231 -8.04 -18.69 -5.41
CA GLN A 231 -6.73 -19.32 -5.35
C GLN A 231 -5.98 -19.10 -6.65
N VAL A 232 -4.74 -18.63 -6.55
CA VAL A 232 -3.85 -18.48 -7.70
C VAL A 232 -2.54 -19.16 -7.38
N THR A 233 -1.99 -19.90 -8.35
CA THR A 233 -0.64 -20.45 -8.22
C THR A 233 0.20 -20.03 -9.41
N TYR A 234 1.50 -19.90 -9.18
CA TYR A 234 2.47 -19.63 -10.21
C TYR A 234 3.80 -20.29 -9.87
N ALA A 235 4.45 -20.89 -10.86
CA ALA A 235 5.83 -21.35 -10.78
C ALA A 235 6.63 -20.73 -11.90
N ARG A 236 7.72 -20.04 -11.54
CA ARG A 236 8.64 -19.50 -12.53
C ARG A 236 9.39 -20.64 -13.22
N ARG A 237 9.55 -20.53 -14.54
CA ARG A 237 10.42 -21.38 -15.36
C ARG A 237 11.69 -20.61 -15.74
N PRO A 238 12.83 -20.81 -15.05
CA PRO A 238 14.11 -20.24 -15.46
C PRO A 238 14.50 -20.64 -16.89
N PRO A 239 15.28 -19.81 -17.61
CA PRO A 239 15.87 -18.54 -17.17
C PRO A 239 14.98 -17.31 -17.40
N ARG A 240 13.68 -17.48 -17.66
CA ARG A 240 12.81 -16.33 -18.02
C ARG A 240 12.46 -15.49 -16.81
N SER A 241 12.20 -14.20 -17.01
CA SER A 241 11.63 -13.33 -15.98
C SER A 241 10.23 -13.81 -15.58
N GLY A 242 9.91 -13.63 -14.29
CA GLY A 242 8.60 -13.99 -13.77
C GLY A 242 7.52 -13.10 -14.37
N GLN A 243 6.41 -13.67 -14.79
CA GLN A 243 5.22 -12.91 -15.16
C GLN A 243 3.98 -13.70 -14.75
N LEU A 244 3.09 -13.02 -14.06
CA LEU A 244 1.75 -13.47 -13.68
C LEU A 244 0.83 -12.26 -13.64
N LYS A 245 -0.26 -12.28 -14.40
CA LYS A 245 -1.30 -11.27 -14.34
C LYS A 245 -2.67 -11.93 -14.33
N VAL A 246 -3.54 -11.50 -13.42
CA VAL A 246 -4.95 -11.91 -13.38
C VAL A 246 -5.80 -10.69 -13.61
N GLU A 247 -6.65 -10.75 -14.63
CA GLU A 247 -7.60 -9.70 -14.98
C GLU A 247 -9.00 -10.28 -15.02
N TRP A 248 -9.98 -9.40 -14.86
CA TRP A 248 -11.40 -9.74 -14.98
C TRP A 248 -12.16 -8.60 -15.64
N GLU A 249 -13.33 -8.91 -16.18
CA GLU A 249 -14.25 -7.94 -16.72
C GLU A 249 -15.25 -7.53 -15.62
N LEU A 250 -15.26 -6.24 -15.29
CA LEU A 250 -16.24 -5.65 -14.38
C LEU A 250 -16.79 -4.40 -15.05
N ASP A 251 -18.11 -4.23 -15.04
CA ASP A 251 -18.81 -3.09 -15.66
C ASP A 251 -18.39 -2.87 -17.14
N GLY A 252 -18.18 -3.96 -17.88
CA GLY A 252 -17.76 -3.95 -19.28
C GLY A 252 -16.31 -3.52 -19.51
N ARG A 253 -15.48 -3.48 -18.47
CA ARG A 253 -14.06 -3.10 -18.55
C ARG A 253 -13.17 -4.23 -18.04
N ARG A 254 -12.20 -4.63 -18.87
CA ARG A 254 -11.09 -5.49 -18.43
C ARG A 254 -10.17 -4.69 -17.51
N GLN A 255 -9.95 -5.21 -16.31
CA GLN A 255 -9.07 -4.61 -15.30
C GLN A 255 -8.33 -5.70 -14.50
N VAL A 256 -7.24 -5.32 -13.84
CA VAL A 256 -6.52 -6.22 -12.94
C VAL A 256 -7.42 -6.62 -11.77
N VAL A 257 -7.38 -7.89 -11.40
CA VAL A 257 -8.00 -8.38 -10.17
C VAL A 257 -7.16 -7.86 -9.00
N GLY A 258 -7.74 -6.96 -8.22
CA GLY A 258 -7.06 -6.24 -7.16
C GLY A 258 -8.01 -5.60 -6.15
N ALA A 259 -7.45 -4.87 -5.21
CA ALA A 259 -8.22 -4.01 -4.30
C ALA A 259 -9.06 -3.02 -5.14
N PRO A 260 -10.32 -2.75 -4.78
CA PRO A 260 -10.93 -3.06 -3.50
C PRO A 260 -11.50 -4.48 -3.36
N TYR A 261 -11.47 -5.31 -4.39
CA TYR A 261 -12.22 -6.58 -4.42
C TYR A 261 -11.48 -7.77 -3.81
N LEU A 262 -10.19 -7.63 -3.48
CA LEU A 262 -9.39 -8.69 -2.88
C LEU A 262 -9.23 -8.51 -1.38
N PHE A 263 -9.37 -9.62 -0.65
CA PHE A 263 -9.27 -9.68 0.80
C PHE A 263 -8.62 -10.96 1.28
N ALA A 264 -7.97 -10.92 2.46
CA ALA A 264 -7.39 -12.10 3.06
C ALA A 264 -8.42 -13.07 3.68
N SER A 265 -9.64 -12.60 3.91
CA SER A 265 -10.70 -13.39 4.53
C SER A 265 -12.06 -12.98 3.97
N PRO A 266 -13.07 -13.88 4.03
CA PRO A 266 -14.41 -13.57 3.55
C PRO A 266 -15.03 -12.37 4.27
N LEU A 267 -15.79 -11.59 3.52
CA LEU A 267 -16.64 -10.49 3.99
C LEU A 267 -18.10 -10.80 3.70
N ASP A 268 -18.97 -10.46 4.63
CA ASP A 268 -20.40 -10.38 4.35
C ASP A 268 -20.74 -9.04 3.65
N ALA A 269 -21.98 -8.91 3.19
CA ALA A 269 -22.44 -7.73 2.49
C ALA A 269 -22.36 -6.46 3.35
N ALA A 270 -22.66 -6.56 4.65
CA ALA A 270 -22.63 -5.41 5.55
C ALA A 270 -21.20 -4.90 5.77
N ALA A 271 -20.23 -5.80 5.93
CA ALA A 271 -18.82 -5.46 6.06
C ALA A 271 -18.27 -4.86 4.76
N TRP A 272 -18.70 -5.37 3.59
CA TRP A 272 -18.36 -4.77 2.30
C TRP A 272 -18.92 -3.34 2.15
N GLU A 273 -20.20 -3.13 2.45
CA GLU A 273 -20.81 -1.79 2.40
C GLU A 273 -20.16 -0.83 3.39
N GLY A 274 -19.86 -1.31 4.60
CA GLY A 274 -19.12 -0.57 5.61
C GLY A 274 -17.73 -0.15 5.14
N ASP A 275 -16.97 -1.04 4.51
CA ASP A 275 -15.69 -0.72 3.86
C ASP A 275 -15.89 0.35 2.78
N ARG A 276 -16.92 0.21 1.93
CA ARG A 276 -17.16 1.21 0.87
C ARG A 276 -17.40 2.61 1.43
N ALA A 277 -18.17 2.72 2.51
CA ALA A 277 -18.38 3.97 3.21
C ALA A 277 -17.10 4.48 3.88
N ALA A 278 -16.32 3.59 4.52
CA ALA A 278 -15.05 3.93 5.17
C ALA A 278 -14.02 4.48 4.17
N VAL A 279 -13.95 3.92 2.96
CA VAL A 279 -13.07 4.45 1.89
C VAL A 279 -13.48 5.88 1.48
N LEU A 280 -14.78 6.14 1.33
CA LEU A 280 -15.27 7.48 1.01
C LEU A 280 -14.95 8.47 2.13
N ALA A 281 -15.18 8.08 3.38
CA ALA A 281 -14.84 8.88 4.55
C ALA A 281 -13.32 9.15 4.61
N ALA A 282 -12.48 8.14 4.38
CA ALA A 282 -11.03 8.29 4.37
C ALA A 282 -10.57 9.28 3.30
N ARG A 283 -11.11 9.20 2.09
CA ARG A 283 -10.81 10.16 1.01
C ARG A 283 -11.31 11.57 1.32
N ALA A 284 -12.46 11.70 1.98
CA ALA A 284 -12.96 12.99 2.43
C ALA A 284 -12.05 13.61 3.50
N VAL A 285 -11.60 12.83 4.49
CA VAL A 285 -10.64 13.28 5.51
C VAL A 285 -9.31 13.66 4.86
N ASP A 286 -8.80 12.85 3.92
CA ASP A 286 -7.59 13.17 3.16
C ASP A 286 -7.73 14.42 2.28
N GLY A 287 -8.91 14.65 1.68
CA GLY A 287 -9.17 15.83 0.87
C GLY A 287 -9.35 17.13 1.66
N LEU A 288 -9.68 17.04 2.94
CA LEU A 288 -9.74 18.18 3.86
C LEU A 288 -8.35 18.60 4.38
N PHE A 289 -7.35 17.74 4.25
CA PHE A 289 -5.97 17.98 4.68
C PHE A 289 -5.18 18.73 3.61
#